data_AF-A0A534V7J3-F1
#
_entry.id   AF-A0A534V7J3-F1
#
_cell.length_a   1.000
_cell.length_b   1.000
_cell.length_c   1.000
_cell.angle_alpha   90.00
_cell.angle_beta   90.00
_cell.angle_gamma   90.00
#
_symmetry.space_group_name_H-M   'P 1'
#
loop_
_entity.id
_entity.type
_entity.pdbx_description
1 polymer ?
#
loop_
_entity_poly.entity_id
_entity_poly.type
_entity_poly.pdbx_seq_one_letter_code
_entity_poly.pdbx_strand_id
1 'polypeptide(L)'
;MPRALAALVLLLTVARLAAAQSNPGHYQGFGDARGFLNIVPPGQDGVLNGPEALQAQGGQYPPHVKDQLDMYGNLVFNVPGLTVERLLEFYKDASFGVRDDDIDRVYSPTSNVTVIRDQSFGVPHIFGDTRYATMFAEGYTGAEDRLFLMDVLRHLGRARLSEFLGASPSNVAMDRAQLAIAPYKESDLTAQLDAIRNSGAEGMSGYMDLLAYTDGVNQYINEANTDPSKMPAEYPALQQTPAPWKPEDAVAIASLVGGIFG
;
A
#
# COMPACT_ATOMS: atom_id res chain seq x y z
N MET A 1 24.27 50.96 -17.75
CA MET A 1 23.47 49.71 -17.79
C MET A 1 24.06 48.71 -16.80
N PRO A 2 23.58 48.62 -15.55
CA PRO A 2 23.92 47.51 -14.67
C PRO A 2 22.81 46.44 -14.73
N ARG A 3 23.21 45.20 -15.01
CA ARG A 3 22.33 44.02 -15.03
C ARG A 3 21.99 43.63 -13.60
N ALA A 4 20.71 43.64 -13.24
CA ALA A 4 20.22 43.08 -11.99
C ALA A 4 20.19 41.55 -12.12
N LEU A 5 20.97 40.84 -11.29
CA LEU A 5 20.79 39.41 -11.06
C LEU A 5 19.57 39.24 -10.15
N ALA A 6 18.48 38.69 -10.69
CA ALA A 6 17.38 38.19 -9.88
C ALA A 6 17.77 36.81 -9.33
N ALA A 7 18.01 36.72 -8.02
CA ALA A 7 18.18 35.45 -7.33
C ALA A 7 16.79 34.79 -7.19
N LEU A 8 16.61 33.66 -7.88
CA LEU A 8 15.44 32.81 -7.71
C LEU A 8 15.60 32.05 -6.39
N VAL A 9 14.83 32.43 -5.37
CA VAL A 9 14.77 31.71 -4.09
C VAL A 9 13.88 30.48 -4.30
N LEU A 10 14.48 29.29 -4.33
CA LEU A 10 13.76 28.02 -4.27
C LEU A 10 13.22 27.86 -2.84
N LEU A 11 11.90 28.01 -2.67
CA LEU A 11 11.23 27.65 -1.42
C LEU A 11 11.13 26.13 -1.34
N LEU A 12 12.10 25.49 -0.68
CA LEU A 12 11.98 24.11 -0.22
C LEU A 12 10.99 24.09 0.95
N THR A 13 9.73 23.77 0.67
CA THR A 13 8.77 23.39 1.71
C THR A 13 9.15 22.02 2.23
N VAL A 14 9.96 21.98 3.29
CA VAL A 14 10.16 20.78 4.09
C VAL A 14 8.80 20.47 4.74
N ALA A 15 8.13 19.42 4.30
CA ALA A 15 6.95 18.90 4.97
C ALA A 15 7.35 18.60 6.42
N ARG A 16 6.83 19.37 7.36
CA ARG A 16 7.03 19.09 8.78
C ARG A 16 6.20 17.87 9.12
N LEU A 17 6.85 16.81 9.60
CA LEU A 17 6.17 15.69 10.24
C LEU A 17 5.22 16.25 11.31
N ALA A 18 3.95 15.90 11.21
CA ALA A 18 2.97 16.27 12.23
C ALA A 18 3.32 15.58 13.55
N ALA A 19 3.05 16.23 14.67
CA ALA A 19 3.27 15.63 15.99
C ALA A 19 2.37 14.40 16.16
N ALA A 20 2.94 13.30 16.66
CA ALA A 20 2.22 12.07 16.95
C ALA A 20 1.14 12.29 18.02
N GLN A 21 0.06 11.50 17.94
CA GLN A 21 -1.07 11.54 18.87
C GLN A 21 -0.65 11.10 20.28
N SER A 22 -1.30 11.65 21.31
CA SER A 22 -0.93 11.39 22.72
C SER A 22 -1.30 10.01 23.26
N ASN A 23 -2.13 9.23 22.54
CA ASN A 23 -2.42 7.84 22.88
C ASN A 23 -2.90 7.05 21.65
N PRO A 24 -1.98 6.52 20.83
CA PRO A 24 -2.29 5.88 19.54
C PRO A 24 -2.88 4.47 19.71
N GLY A 25 -3.71 4.22 20.71
CA GLY A 25 -4.27 2.90 20.99
C GLY A 25 -3.27 1.90 21.60
N HIS A 26 -3.81 0.97 22.38
CA HIS A 26 -3.05 -0.10 23.01
C HIS A 26 -3.47 -1.45 22.41
N TYR A 27 -2.54 -2.40 22.39
CA TYR A 27 -2.82 -3.79 22.06
C TYR A 27 -4.06 -4.31 22.81
N GLN A 28 -5.03 -4.83 22.04
CA GLN A 28 -6.33 -5.32 22.52
C GLN A 28 -7.17 -4.31 23.31
N GLY A 29 -6.90 -3.01 23.16
CA GLY A 29 -7.53 -1.95 23.93
C GLY A 29 -8.91 -1.49 23.41
N PHE A 30 -9.18 -1.63 22.11
CA PHE A 30 -10.37 -1.06 21.47
C PHE A 30 -11.03 -2.01 20.48
N GLY A 31 -12.26 -2.46 20.76
CA GLY A 31 -13.10 -3.18 19.80
C GLY A 31 -12.55 -4.54 19.31
N ASP A 32 -11.51 -5.05 19.97
CA ASP A 32 -10.84 -6.27 19.58
C ASP A 32 -11.64 -7.50 20.01
N ALA A 33 -12.14 -8.26 19.04
CA ALA A 33 -12.87 -9.51 19.27
C ALA A 33 -11.95 -10.66 19.76
N ARG A 34 -10.63 -10.51 19.58
CA ARG A 34 -9.56 -11.48 19.86
C ARG A 34 -9.71 -12.78 19.09
N GLY A 35 -8.62 -13.55 19.03
CA GLY A 35 -8.61 -14.87 18.40
C GLY A 35 -8.68 -14.85 16.88
N PHE A 36 -8.54 -13.68 16.25
CA PHE A 36 -8.32 -13.59 14.81
C PHE A 36 -6.82 -13.75 14.53
N LEU A 37 -6.49 -14.73 13.70
CA LEU A 37 -5.13 -15.01 13.26
C LEU A 37 -5.06 -14.83 11.75
N ASN A 38 -3.97 -14.26 11.24
CA ASN A 38 -3.76 -14.14 9.80
C ASN A 38 -2.33 -14.49 9.40
N ILE A 39 -2.06 -14.47 8.11
CA ILE A 39 -0.74 -14.64 7.54
C ILE A 39 -0.72 -14.03 6.14
N VAL A 40 0.40 -13.41 5.76
CA VAL A 40 0.66 -12.90 4.42
C VAL A 40 1.93 -13.60 3.93
N PRO A 41 1.83 -14.72 3.19
CA PRO A 41 3.02 -15.51 2.85
C PRO A 41 4.15 -14.73 2.16
N PRO A 42 3.87 -13.74 1.28
CA PRO A 42 4.90 -12.86 0.72
C PRO A 42 5.45 -11.79 1.68
N GLY A 43 5.17 -11.85 2.98
CA GLY A 43 5.56 -10.81 3.94
C GLY A 43 4.69 -9.55 3.87
N GLN A 44 4.90 -8.62 4.81
CA GLN A 44 4.20 -7.33 4.81
C GLN A 44 4.84 -6.37 3.81
N ASP A 45 6.16 -6.24 3.84
CA ASP A 45 6.91 -5.32 2.98
C ASP A 45 7.14 -5.94 1.60
N GLY A 46 6.46 -5.40 0.59
CA GLY A 46 6.58 -5.85 -0.79
C GLY A 46 7.52 -4.99 -1.63
N VAL A 47 8.28 -4.08 -1.04
CA VAL A 47 9.14 -3.13 -1.74
C VAL A 47 10.61 -3.42 -1.44
N LEU A 48 11.45 -3.34 -2.47
CA LEU A 48 12.91 -3.29 -2.32
C LEU A 48 13.40 -2.03 -3.00
N ASN A 49 14.19 -1.20 -2.31
CA ASN A 49 14.92 -0.14 -2.99
C ASN A 49 16.11 -0.70 -3.77
N GLY A 50 16.80 0.15 -4.54
CA GLY A 50 17.91 -0.29 -5.42
C GLY A 50 18.98 -1.12 -4.71
N PRO A 51 19.60 -0.62 -3.61
CA PRO A 51 20.56 -1.38 -2.82
C PRO A 51 20.01 -2.71 -2.26
N GLU A 52 18.77 -2.73 -1.79
CA GLU A 52 18.13 -3.93 -1.24
C GLU A 52 17.85 -4.97 -2.32
N ALA A 53 17.41 -4.55 -3.51
CA ALA A 53 17.20 -5.44 -4.65
C ALA A 53 18.50 -6.13 -5.11
N LEU A 54 19.64 -5.44 -5.01
CA LEU A 54 20.95 -6.05 -5.27
C LEU A 54 21.34 -7.08 -4.20
N GLN A 55 21.05 -6.80 -2.92
CA GLN A 55 21.28 -7.75 -1.84
C GLN A 55 20.39 -9.00 -1.97
N ALA A 56 19.13 -8.80 -2.37
CA ALA A 56 18.15 -9.87 -2.57
C ALA A 56 18.59 -10.87 -3.66
N GLN A 57 19.31 -10.42 -4.69
CA GLN A 57 19.92 -11.32 -5.69
C GLN A 57 20.95 -12.28 -5.07
N GLY A 58 21.60 -11.87 -3.99
CA GLY A 58 22.49 -12.69 -3.17
C GLY A 58 21.78 -13.54 -2.10
N GLY A 59 20.45 -13.52 -2.07
CA GLY A 59 19.63 -14.27 -1.11
C GLY A 59 19.46 -13.59 0.26
N GLN A 60 19.95 -12.36 0.42
CA GLN A 60 19.77 -11.56 1.63
C GLN A 60 18.61 -10.59 1.43
N TYR A 61 17.58 -10.69 2.26
CA TYR A 61 16.38 -9.88 2.17
C TYR A 61 16.27 -8.97 3.39
N PRO A 62 15.78 -7.73 3.23
CA PRO A 62 15.34 -6.92 4.35
C PRO A 62 14.28 -7.65 5.20
N PRO A 63 14.06 -7.21 6.46
CA PRO A 63 12.93 -7.66 7.26
C PRO A 63 11.60 -7.58 6.50
N HIS A 64 10.64 -8.42 6.86
CA HIS A 64 9.24 -8.35 6.40
C HIS A 64 8.97 -8.61 4.91
N VAL A 65 9.98 -8.92 4.11
CA VAL A 65 9.83 -9.26 2.68
C VAL A 65 9.39 -10.71 2.44
N LYS A 66 9.68 -11.61 3.38
CA LYS A 66 9.33 -13.05 3.25
C LYS A 66 9.31 -13.80 4.57
N ASP A 67 9.35 -13.09 5.70
CA ASP A 67 9.43 -13.66 7.05
C ASP A 67 8.22 -14.50 7.45
N GLN A 68 7.11 -14.33 6.75
CA GLN A 68 5.88 -15.11 6.91
C GLN A 68 5.81 -16.33 5.97
N LEU A 69 6.72 -16.48 5.00
CA LEU A 69 6.64 -17.56 4.01
C LEU A 69 6.80 -18.94 4.66
N ASP A 70 7.77 -19.08 5.56
CA ASP A 70 8.05 -20.35 6.24
C ASP A 70 6.92 -20.73 7.20
N MET A 71 6.28 -19.75 7.85
CA MET A 71 5.08 -19.99 8.68
C MET A 71 3.97 -20.65 7.84
N TYR A 72 3.71 -20.13 6.64
CA TYR A 72 2.72 -20.71 5.73
C TYR A 72 3.17 -22.06 5.16
N GLY A 73 4.41 -22.15 4.68
CA GLY A 73 4.96 -23.35 4.05
C GLY A 73 5.07 -24.54 5.00
N ASN A 74 5.35 -24.29 6.27
CA ASN A 74 5.48 -25.35 7.28
C ASN A 74 4.14 -25.94 7.71
N LEU A 75 3.04 -25.21 7.54
CA LEU A 75 1.70 -25.67 7.94
C LEU A 75 1.34 -27.00 7.26
N VAL A 76 1.63 -27.15 5.96
CA VAL A 76 1.26 -28.35 5.18
C VAL A 76 1.88 -29.64 5.74
N PHE A 77 3.06 -29.54 6.35
CA PHE A 77 3.78 -30.68 6.94
C PHE A 77 3.37 -30.94 8.40
N ASN A 78 2.66 -30.01 9.03
CA ASN A 78 2.27 -30.06 10.44
C ASN A 78 0.76 -30.22 10.66
N VAL A 79 -0.04 -30.32 9.58
CA VAL A 79 -1.49 -30.56 9.68
C VAL A 79 -1.83 -31.80 10.52
N PRO A 80 -1.14 -32.96 10.35
CA PRO A 80 -1.35 -34.08 11.25
C PRO A 80 -0.90 -33.71 12.67
N GLY A 81 -1.86 -33.55 13.60
CA GLY A 81 -1.56 -33.15 14.98
C GLY A 81 -1.51 -31.64 15.22
N LEU A 82 -2.05 -30.82 14.30
CA LEU A 82 -2.28 -29.40 14.54
C LEU A 82 -3.28 -29.21 15.69
N THR A 83 -2.90 -28.43 16.70
CA THR A 83 -3.76 -28.03 17.82
C THR A 83 -3.89 -26.52 17.90
N VAL A 84 -4.87 -26.03 18.67
CA VAL A 84 -5.12 -24.59 18.83
C VAL A 84 -3.89 -23.86 19.40
N GLU A 85 -3.19 -24.52 20.33
CA GLU A 85 -2.00 -23.96 21.00
C GLU A 85 -0.84 -23.74 20.04
N ARG A 86 -0.81 -24.47 18.93
CA ARG A 86 0.24 -24.40 17.91
C ARG A 86 -0.10 -23.45 16.76
N LEU A 87 -1.29 -22.85 16.73
CA LEU A 87 -1.70 -21.99 15.61
C LEU A 87 -0.78 -20.77 15.45
N LEU A 88 -0.24 -20.23 16.54
CA LEU A 88 0.70 -19.11 16.51
C LEU A 88 2.09 -19.48 15.94
N GLU A 89 2.38 -20.77 15.72
CA GLU A 89 3.57 -21.18 14.97
C GLU A 89 3.40 -20.96 13.45
N PHE A 90 2.15 -20.87 12.97
CA PHE A 90 1.82 -20.84 11.54
C PHE A 90 1.03 -19.60 11.11
N TYR A 91 0.46 -18.87 12.07
CA TYR A 91 -0.29 -17.65 11.84
C TYR A 91 0.13 -16.60 12.88
N LYS A 92 0.10 -15.33 12.49
CA LYS A 92 0.34 -14.22 13.41
C LYS A 92 -0.96 -13.80 14.10
N ASP A 93 -0.81 -13.30 15.32
CA ASP A 93 -1.89 -12.64 16.03
C ASP A 93 -2.27 -11.35 15.30
N ALA A 94 -3.53 -11.23 14.91
CA ALA A 94 -4.07 -10.08 14.20
C ALA A 94 -4.98 -9.23 15.10
N SER A 95 -4.77 -9.31 16.42
CA SER A 95 -5.31 -8.39 17.42
C SER A 95 -5.05 -6.93 17.04
N PHE A 96 -5.94 -6.04 17.44
CA PHE A 96 -5.80 -4.62 17.18
C PHE A 96 -4.78 -3.97 18.13
N GLY A 97 -3.92 -3.14 17.56
CA GLY A 97 -2.80 -2.48 18.24
C GLY A 97 -1.55 -3.33 18.36
N VAL A 98 -0.49 -2.72 18.88
CA VAL A 98 0.85 -3.30 18.99
C VAL A 98 1.24 -3.35 20.47
N ARG A 99 1.90 -4.43 20.87
CA ARG A 99 2.42 -4.55 22.24
C ARG A 99 3.60 -3.60 22.41
N ASP A 100 3.77 -3.02 23.59
CA ASP A 100 4.86 -2.05 23.86
C ASP A 100 6.26 -2.63 23.57
N ASP A 101 6.44 -3.95 23.72
CA ASP A 101 7.69 -4.68 23.46
C ASP A 101 7.90 -5.07 21.99
N ASP A 102 6.92 -4.79 21.12
CA ASP A 102 6.91 -5.15 19.70
C ASP A 102 6.76 -3.92 18.78
N ILE A 103 6.98 -2.71 19.30
CA ILE A 103 6.95 -1.49 18.50
C ILE A 103 8.32 -1.29 17.83
N ASP A 104 8.34 -1.27 16.49
CA ASP A 104 9.53 -0.90 15.71
C ASP A 104 9.56 0.62 15.44
N ARG A 105 8.50 1.14 14.83
CA ARG A 105 8.47 2.51 14.32
C ARG A 105 7.12 3.19 14.58
N VAL A 106 7.16 4.44 15.04
CA VAL A 106 5.99 5.30 15.25
C VAL A 106 6.15 6.60 14.45
N TYR A 107 5.16 6.95 13.63
CA TYR A 107 5.21 8.13 12.77
C TYR A 107 3.81 8.62 12.37
N SER A 108 3.75 9.81 11.77
CA SER A 108 2.50 10.44 11.33
C SER A 108 2.66 10.97 9.90
N PRO A 109 2.07 10.32 8.88
CA PRO A 109 2.17 10.78 7.50
C PRO A 109 1.32 12.04 7.23
N THR A 110 0.36 12.36 8.11
CA THR A 110 -0.39 13.61 8.14
C THR A 110 -0.82 13.95 9.57
N SER A 111 -1.41 15.12 9.80
CA SER A 111 -1.97 15.48 11.11
C SER A 111 -3.17 14.61 11.50
N ASN A 112 -3.42 14.44 12.80
CA ASN A 112 -4.57 13.70 13.35
C ASN A 112 -4.55 12.19 13.05
N VAL A 113 -3.37 11.62 12.80
CA VAL A 113 -3.17 10.17 12.66
C VAL A 113 -1.78 9.77 13.14
N THR A 114 -1.69 8.58 13.72
CA THR A 114 -0.44 7.91 14.08
C THR A 114 -0.44 6.52 13.47
N VAL A 115 0.70 6.13 12.90
CA VAL A 115 0.98 4.78 12.43
C VAL A 115 2.04 4.18 13.35
N ILE A 116 1.77 2.98 13.84
CA ILE A 116 2.71 2.13 14.56
C ILE A 116 2.99 0.92 13.69
N ARG A 117 4.26 0.65 13.40
CA ARG A 117 4.71 -0.59 12.74
C ARG A 117 5.16 -1.57 13.80
N ASP A 118 4.63 -2.79 13.75
CA ASP A 118 5.13 -3.86 14.61
C ASP A 118 6.54 -4.32 14.16
N GLN A 119 7.35 -4.79 15.11
CA GLN A 119 8.70 -5.30 14.87
C GLN A 119 8.67 -6.74 14.37
N SER A 120 7.63 -7.50 14.75
CA SER A 120 7.53 -8.91 14.41
C SER A 120 7.29 -9.16 12.92
N PHE A 121 6.45 -8.36 12.26
CA PHE A 121 5.98 -8.61 10.89
C PHE A 121 5.87 -7.35 10.02
N GLY A 122 6.20 -6.17 10.52
CA GLY A 122 6.14 -4.89 9.81
C GLY A 122 4.72 -4.32 9.62
N VAL A 123 3.71 -4.87 10.30
CA VAL A 123 2.30 -4.53 10.06
C VAL A 123 2.02 -3.08 10.48
N PRO A 124 1.40 -2.25 9.62
CA PRO A 124 0.97 -0.92 10.02
C PRO A 124 -0.35 -0.96 10.82
N HIS A 125 -0.32 -0.41 12.03
CA HIS A 125 -1.50 -0.16 12.86
C HIS A 125 -1.81 1.34 12.87
N ILE A 126 -3.00 1.70 12.41
CA ILE A 126 -3.37 3.09 12.10
C ILE A 126 -4.42 3.59 13.09
N PHE A 127 -4.10 4.71 13.74
CA PHE A 127 -4.95 5.35 14.74
C PHE A 127 -5.16 6.80 14.36
N GLY A 128 -6.38 7.14 13.92
CA GLY A 128 -6.72 8.50 13.48
C GLY A 128 -7.89 9.10 14.26
N ASP A 129 -7.84 10.41 14.48
CA ASP A 129 -8.91 11.18 15.10
C ASP A 129 -10.01 11.58 14.09
N THR A 130 -9.72 11.44 12.80
CA THR A 130 -10.66 11.73 11.72
C THR A 130 -10.62 10.64 10.65
N ARG A 131 -11.78 10.36 10.05
CA ARG A 131 -11.89 9.39 8.95
C ARG A 131 -10.95 9.72 7.78
N TYR A 132 -10.80 11.00 7.43
CA TYR A 132 -9.86 11.45 6.40
C TYR A 132 -8.42 11.06 6.75
N ALA A 133 -7.95 11.38 7.96
CA ALA A 133 -6.56 11.09 8.34
C ALA A 133 -6.29 9.57 8.41
N THR A 134 -7.27 8.78 8.86
CA THR A 134 -7.18 7.31 8.85
C THR A 134 -7.07 6.76 7.43
N MET A 135 -7.97 7.14 6.52
CA MET A 135 -7.98 6.68 5.12
C MET A 135 -6.73 7.17 4.36
N PHE A 136 -6.26 8.39 4.65
CA PHE A 136 -4.99 8.91 4.15
C PHE A 136 -3.81 8.04 4.58
N ALA A 137 -3.72 7.72 5.88
CA ALA A 137 -2.65 6.87 6.38
C ALA A 137 -2.72 5.46 5.77
N GLU A 138 -3.92 4.91 5.57
CA GLU A 138 -4.11 3.62 4.91
C GLU A 138 -3.53 3.62 3.48
N GLY A 139 -3.84 4.65 2.69
CA GLY A 139 -3.26 4.84 1.36
C GLY A 139 -1.75 5.02 1.39
N TYR A 140 -1.24 5.83 2.32
CA TYR A 140 0.19 6.04 2.50
C TYR A 140 0.94 4.74 2.84
N THR A 141 0.46 3.98 3.81
CA THR A 141 1.10 2.71 4.22
C THR A 141 0.94 1.62 3.17
N GLY A 142 -0.18 1.62 2.43
CA GLY A 142 -0.37 0.71 1.29
C GLY A 142 0.64 0.97 0.18
N ALA A 143 0.90 2.24 -0.15
CA ALA A 143 1.94 2.61 -1.10
C ALA A 143 3.35 2.29 -0.56
N GLU A 144 3.59 2.54 0.73
CA GLU A 144 4.86 2.19 1.37
C GLU A 144 5.20 0.70 1.20
N ASP A 145 4.21 -0.18 1.35
CA ASP A 145 4.44 -1.62 1.29
C ASP A 145 4.31 -2.19 -0.14
N ARG A 146 3.59 -1.53 -1.05
CA ARG A 146 3.12 -2.16 -2.31
C ARG A 146 3.05 -1.23 -3.53
N LEU A 147 3.70 -0.06 -3.53
CA LEU A 147 3.54 0.94 -4.61
C LEU A 147 3.69 0.34 -6.02
N PHE A 148 4.74 -0.45 -6.29
CA PHE A 148 4.95 -1.00 -7.62
C PHE A 148 3.87 -2.03 -8.00
N LEU A 149 3.44 -2.88 -7.07
CA LEU A 149 2.34 -3.82 -7.28
C LEU A 149 1.03 -3.09 -7.55
N MET A 150 0.74 -2.03 -6.79
CA MET A 150 -0.41 -1.15 -7.01
C MET A 150 -0.40 -0.57 -8.43
N ASP A 151 0.76 -0.17 -8.93
CA ASP A 151 0.93 0.31 -10.30
C ASP A 151 0.70 -0.79 -11.35
N VAL A 152 1.22 -1.99 -11.14
CA VAL A 152 0.93 -3.15 -12.00
C VAL A 152 -0.56 -3.40 -12.09
N LEU A 153 -1.27 -3.41 -10.94
CA LEU A 153 -2.70 -3.69 -10.88
C LEU A 153 -3.54 -2.59 -11.55
N ARG A 154 -3.24 -1.30 -11.36
CA ARG A 154 -4.01 -0.23 -12.01
C ARG A 154 -3.82 -0.17 -13.53
N HIS A 155 -2.65 -0.58 -14.03
CA HIS A 155 -2.40 -0.70 -15.47
C HIS A 155 -3.08 -1.94 -16.04
N LEU A 156 -2.99 -3.08 -15.35
CA LEU A 156 -3.68 -4.29 -15.77
C LEU A 156 -5.21 -4.13 -15.73
N GLY A 157 -5.76 -3.47 -14.72
CA GLY A 157 -7.21 -3.18 -14.64
C GLY A 157 -7.73 -2.30 -15.78
N ARG A 158 -6.84 -1.52 -16.41
CA ARG A 158 -7.10 -0.76 -17.65
C ARG A 158 -6.73 -1.50 -18.92
N ALA A 159 -6.23 -2.73 -18.82
CA ALA A 159 -5.65 -3.49 -19.91
C ALA A 159 -4.52 -2.75 -20.65
N ARG A 160 -3.64 -2.11 -19.89
CA ARG A 160 -2.45 -1.40 -20.39
C ARG A 160 -1.16 -1.88 -19.72
N LEU A 161 -1.15 -3.12 -19.23
CA LEU A 161 0.02 -3.73 -18.60
C LEU A 161 1.20 -3.82 -19.58
N SER A 162 0.94 -4.14 -20.85
CA SER A 162 1.98 -4.21 -21.89
C SER A 162 2.61 -2.84 -22.21
N GLU A 163 1.89 -1.74 -21.97
CA GLU A 163 2.46 -0.40 -22.07
C GLU A 163 3.40 -0.09 -20.89
N PHE A 164 3.07 -0.59 -19.70
CA PHE A 164 3.81 -0.32 -18.47
C PHE A 164 5.05 -1.21 -18.31
N LEU A 165 4.90 -2.53 -18.41
CA LEU A 165 5.96 -3.53 -18.22
C LEU A 165 6.61 -4.01 -19.53
N GLY A 166 6.17 -3.46 -20.67
CA GLY A 166 6.64 -3.86 -22.00
C GLY A 166 5.80 -4.97 -22.66
N ALA A 167 5.85 -5.00 -23.99
CA ALA A 167 4.97 -5.81 -24.84
C ALA A 167 5.40 -7.27 -25.00
N SER A 168 5.65 -7.97 -23.89
CA SER A 168 5.82 -9.43 -23.93
C SER A 168 4.51 -10.11 -24.38
N PRO A 169 4.56 -11.29 -25.03
CA PRO A 169 3.35 -12.03 -25.39
C PRO A 169 2.41 -12.28 -24.20
N SER A 170 2.96 -12.50 -23.00
CA SER A 170 2.19 -12.70 -21.77
C SER A 170 1.46 -11.43 -21.32
N ASN A 171 2.14 -10.28 -21.32
CA ASN A 171 1.53 -9.01 -20.91
C ASN A 171 0.41 -8.61 -21.89
N VAL A 172 0.61 -8.80 -23.19
CA VAL A 172 -0.42 -8.57 -24.21
C VAL A 172 -1.61 -9.52 -24.03
N ALA A 173 -1.37 -10.78 -23.66
CA ALA A 173 -2.43 -11.73 -23.38
C ALA A 173 -3.26 -11.34 -22.14
N MET A 174 -2.60 -10.83 -21.09
CA MET A 174 -3.27 -10.31 -19.89
C MET A 174 -4.14 -9.09 -20.20
N ASP A 175 -3.64 -8.13 -21.00
CA ASP A 175 -4.43 -6.98 -21.45
C ASP A 175 -5.67 -7.41 -22.24
N ARG A 176 -5.50 -8.36 -23.18
CA ARG A 176 -6.62 -8.91 -23.95
C ARG A 176 -7.66 -9.60 -23.06
N ALA A 177 -7.22 -10.33 -22.04
CA ALA A 177 -8.10 -11.00 -21.11
C ALA A 177 -8.92 -9.98 -20.30
N GLN A 178 -8.28 -8.92 -19.77
CA GLN A 178 -8.99 -7.87 -19.06
C GLN A 178 -10.00 -7.16 -19.96
N LEU A 179 -9.64 -6.79 -21.20
CA LEU A 179 -10.56 -6.16 -22.15
C LEU A 179 -11.79 -7.04 -22.45
N ALA A 180 -11.63 -8.37 -22.45
CA ALA A 180 -12.74 -9.27 -22.70
C ALA A 180 -13.76 -9.29 -21.55
N ILE A 181 -13.33 -8.97 -20.33
CA ILE A 181 -14.16 -9.01 -19.11
C ILE A 181 -14.68 -7.62 -18.75
N ALA A 182 -13.80 -6.62 -18.73
CA ALA A 182 -14.09 -5.26 -18.28
C ALA A 182 -13.47 -4.22 -19.23
N PRO A 183 -14.06 -3.97 -20.42
CA PRO A 183 -13.55 -3.03 -21.43
C PRO A 183 -13.86 -1.56 -21.07
N TYR A 184 -13.65 -1.17 -19.81
CA TYR A 184 -13.95 0.18 -19.33
C TYR A 184 -12.97 1.21 -19.91
N LYS A 185 -13.52 2.35 -20.32
CA LYS A 185 -12.77 3.57 -20.62
C LYS A 185 -12.67 4.43 -19.37
N GLU A 186 -11.78 5.42 -19.38
CA GLU A 186 -11.66 6.39 -18.27
C GLU A 186 -13.00 7.07 -17.93
N SER A 187 -13.84 7.37 -18.94
CA SER A 187 -15.18 7.92 -18.72
C SER A 187 -16.09 6.97 -17.95
N ASP A 188 -15.94 5.66 -18.14
CA ASP A 188 -16.75 4.64 -17.47
C ASP A 188 -16.28 4.46 -16.02
N LEU A 189 -14.97 4.55 -15.77
CA LEU A 189 -14.41 4.58 -14.40
C LEU A 189 -14.90 5.83 -13.64
N THR A 190 -14.86 6.99 -14.30
CA THR A 190 -15.39 8.25 -13.74
C THR A 190 -16.88 8.13 -13.43
N ALA A 191 -17.67 7.57 -14.35
CA ALA A 191 -19.10 7.38 -14.15
C ALA A 191 -19.42 6.44 -12.97
N GLN A 192 -18.61 5.42 -12.74
CA GLN A 192 -18.73 4.54 -11.57
C GLN A 192 -18.43 5.27 -10.25
N LEU A 193 -17.40 6.12 -10.23
CA LEU A 193 -17.13 6.98 -9.08
C LEU A 193 -18.28 7.96 -8.81
N ASP A 194 -18.81 8.59 -9.86
CA ASP A 194 -19.95 9.50 -9.74
C ASP A 194 -21.20 8.76 -9.26
N ALA A 195 -21.41 7.51 -9.69
CA ALA A 195 -22.50 6.69 -9.19
C ALA A 195 -22.36 6.39 -7.68
N ILE A 196 -21.15 6.07 -7.21
CA ILE A 196 -20.85 5.91 -5.77
C ILE A 196 -21.12 7.22 -5.03
N ARG A 197 -20.55 8.33 -5.51
CA ARG A 197 -20.72 9.66 -4.91
C ARG A 197 -22.20 10.04 -4.76
N ASN A 198 -23.03 9.69 -5.74
CA ASN A 198 -24.44 10.04 -5.80
C ASN A 198 -25.38 8.99 -5.15
N SER A 199 -24.88 7.89 -4.58
CA SER A 199 -25.70 6.82 -4.00
C SER A 199 -26.18 7.10 -2.57
N GLY A 200 -26.14 8.35 -2.13
CA GLY A 200 -26.59 8.81 -0.81
C GLY A 200 -25.43 9.09 0.15
N ALA A 201 -25.73 9.18 1.44
CA ALA A 201 -24.76 9.60 2.45
C ALA A 201 -23.59 8.62 2.59
N GLU A 202 -23.86 7.30 2.53
CA GLU A 202 -22.83 6.27 2.60
C GLU A 202 -21.93 6.29 1.36
N GLY A 203 -22.52 6.38 0.17
CA GLY A 203 -21.79 6.50 -1.09
C GLY A 203 -20.89 7.74 -1.15
N MET A 204 -21.41 8.90 -0.74
CA MET A 204 -20.60 10.11 -0.61
C MET A 204 -19.46 9.93 0.39
N SER A 205 -19.70 9.24 1.51
CA SER A 205 -18.64 8.94 2.48
C SER A 205 -17.56 8.04 1.88
N GLY A 206 -17.93 6.97 1.17
CA GLY A 206 -16.97 6.09 0.50
C GLY A 206 -16.19 6.80 -0.61
N TYR A 207 -16.83 7.71 -1.34
CA TYR A 207 -16.14 8.57 -2.30
C TYR A 207 -15.10 9.46 -1.62
N MET A 208 -15.43 10.09 -0.48
CA MET A 208 -14.49 10.91 0.28
C MET A 208 -13.34 10.09 0.89
N ASP A 209 -13.60 8.85 1.32
CA ASP A 209 -12.55 7.93 1.79
C ASP A 209 -11.56 7.61 0.68
N LEU A 210 -12.06 7.35 -0.53
CA LEU A 210 -11.22 7.06 -1.68
C LEU A 210 -10.36 8.26 -2.09
N LEU A 211 -10.89 9.49 -1.98
CA LEU A 211 -10.08 10.71 -2.15
C LEU A 211 -8.96 10.78 -1.12
N ALA A 212 -9.26 10.55 0.17
CA ALA A 212 -8.27 10.57 1.23
C ALA A 212 -7.19 9.49 1.04
N TYR A 213 -7.59 8.27 0.69
CA TYR A 213 -6.68 7.17 0.35
C TYR A 213 -5.76 7.56 -0.81
N THR A 214 -6.32 8.13 -1.87
CA THR A 214 -5.57 8.59 -3.04
C THR A 214 -4.56 9.68 -2.68
N ASP A 215 -4.94 10.63 -1.82
CA ASP A 215 -4.05 11.68 -1.30
C ASP A 215 -2.86 11.06 -0.53
N GLY A 216 -3.13 10.03 0.29
CA GLY A 216 -2.11 9.30 1.03
C GLY A 216 -1.11 8.57 0.14
N VAL A 217 -1.60 7.85 -0.88
CA VAL A 217 -0.76 7.19 -1.89
C VAL A 217 0.12 8.22 -2.60
N ASN A 218 -0.47 9.36 -3.00
CA ASN A 218 0.26 10.42 -3.68
C ASN A 218 1.31 11.09 -2.79
N GLN A 219 1.06 11.23 -1.49
CA GLN A 219 2.07 11.71 -0.55
C GLN A 219 3.28 10.79 -0.53
N TYR A 220 3.08 9.46 -0.47
CA TYR A 220 4.20 8.51 -0.54
C TYR A 220 4.94 8.59 -1.88
N ILE A 221 4.22 8.69 -3.01
CA ILE A 221 4.81 8.84 -4.34
C ILE A 221 5.69 10.10 -4.43
N ASN A 222 5.24 11.23 -3.87
CA ASN A 222 6.02 12.47 -3.85
C ASN A 222 7.32 12.29 -3.06
N GLU A 223 7.27 11.59 -1.93
CA GLU A 223 8.46 11.27 -1.13
C GLU A 223 9.39 10.33 -1.89
N ALA A 224 8.89 9.23 -2.47
CA ALA A 224 9.69 8.29 -3.26
C ALA A 224 10.40 8.96 -4.45
N ASN A 225 9.76 9.92 -5.11
CA ASN A 225 10.37 10.70 -6.19
C ASN A 225 11.52 11.63 -5.73
N THR A 226 11.66 11.87 -4.43
CA THR A 226 12.71 12.74 -3.85
C THR A 226 13.68 12.01 -2.92
N ASP A 227 13.32 10.80 -2.48
CA ASP A 227 14.09 9.93 -1.61
C ASP A 227 14.26 8.54 -2.25
N PRO A 228 15.45 8.25 -2.81
CA PRO A 228 15.72 6.95 -3.44
C PRO A 228 15.57 5.74 -2.51
N SER A 229 15.62 5.92 -1.18
CA SER A 229 15.41 4.83 -0.22
C SER A 229 13.95 4.34 -0.19
N LYS A 230 13.01 5.18 -0.63
CA LYS A 230 11.57 4.87 -0.73
C LYS A 230 11.12 4.43 -2.11
N MET A 231 12.00 4.55 -3.12
CA MET A 231 11.68 4.23 -4.51
C MET A 231 11.82 2.72 -4.75
N PRO A 232 10.74 2.01 -5.15
CA PRO A 232 10.85 0.62 -5.58
C PRO A 232 11.84 0.45 -6.74
N ALA A 233 12.72 -0.54 -6.64
CA ALA A 233 13.83 -0.77 -7.58
C ALA A 233 13.38 -1.05 -9.01
N GLU A 234 12.13 -1.48 -9.20
CA GLU A 234 11.55 -1.75 -10.50
C GLU A 234 11.41 -0.48 -11.35
N TYR A 235 11.11 0.68 -10.75
CA TYR A 235 10.98 1.94 -11.49
C TYR A 235 12.28 2.35 -12.21
N PRO A 236 13.44 2.49 -11.54
CA PRO A 236 14.69 2.80 -12.22
C PRO A 236 15.11 1.66 -13.18
N ALA A 237 14.81 0.40 -12.87
CA ALA A 237 15.08 -0.71 -13.80
C ALA A 237 14.28 -0.60 -15.11
N LEU A 238 13.06 -0.08 -15.04
CA LEU A 238 12.19 0.20 -16.19
C LEU A 238 12.43 1.59 -16.81
N GLN A 239 13.33 2.40 -16.25
CA GLN A 239 13.57 3.81 -16.63
C GLN A 239 12.29 4.66 -16.53
N GLN A 240 11.49 4.40 -15.50
CA GLN A 240 10.22 5.08 -15.23
C GLN A 240 10.21 5.68 -13.82
N THR A 241 9.18 6.46 -13.53
CA THR A 241 8.86 6.96 -12.18
C THR A 241 7.37 6.74 -11.91
N PRO A 242 6.96 6.55 -10.64
CA PRO A 242 5.55 6.40 -10.30
C PRO A 242 4.77 7.66 -10.70
N ALA A 243 3.74 7.48 -11.53
CA ALA A 243 2.82 8.56 -11.88
C ALA A 243 1.83 8.80 -10.73
N PRO A 244 1.33 10.03 -10.52
CA PRO A 244 0.31 10.30 -9.53
C PRO A 244 -0.89 9.37 -9.66
N TRP A 245 -1.38 8.90 -8.53
CA TRP A 245 -2.59 8.11 -8.38
C TRP A 245 -3.84 8.99 -8.50
N LYS A 246 -4.90 8.40 -9.03
CA LYS A 246 -6.23 9.00 -9.14
C LYS A 246 -7.27 8.08 -8.51
N PRO A 247 -8.43 8.59 -8.06
CA PRO A 247 -9.50 7.73 -7.53
C PRO A 247 -9.94 6.64 -8.52
N GLU A 248 -9.89 6.92 -9.83
CA GLU A 248 -10.22 5.94 -10.88
C GLU A 248 -9.28 4.73 -10.87
N ASP A 249 -8.06 4.86 -10.33
CA ASP A 249 -7.13 3.75 -10.19
C ASP A 249 -7.67 2.65 -9.29
N ALA A 250 -8.37 3.02 -8.20
CA ALA A 250 -9.01 2.04 -7.34
C ALA A 250 -10.17 1.32 -8.05
N VAL A 251 -10.95 2.03 -8.88
CA VAL A 251 -12.03 1.42 -9.67
C VAL A 251 -11.48 0.48 -10.74
N ALA A 252 -10.38 0.86 -11.40
CA ALA A 252 -9.69 -0.01 -12.35
C ALA A 252 -9.23 -1.30 -11.69
N ILE A 253 -8.61 -1.22 -10.50
CA ILE A 253 -8.18 -2.39 -9.72
C ILE A 253 -9.39 -3.21 -9.27
N ALA A 254 -10.46 -2.58 -8.77
CA ALA A 254 -11.67 -3.27 -8.37
C ALA A 254 -12.30 -4.06 -9.55
N SER A 255 -12.27 -3.49 -10.76
CA SER A 255 -12.77 -4.19 -11.97
C SER A 255 -11.95 -5.44 -12.31
N LEU A 256 -10.63 -5.39 -12.12
CA LEU A 256 -9.74 -6.54 -12.31
C LEU A 256 -10.03 -7.63 -11.28
N VAL A 257 -10.10 -7.26 -10.00
CA VAL A 257 -10.35 -8.20 -8.90
C VAL A 257 -11.75 -8.82 -9.02
N GLY A 258 -12.77 -8.01 -9.26
CA GLY A 258 -14.14 -8.49 -9.49
C GLY A 258 -14.26 -9.41 -10.70
N GLY A 259 -13.55 -9.11 -11.79
CA GLY A 259 -13.50 -9.97 -12.98
C GLY A 259 -12.88 -11.35 -12.74
N ILE A 260 -12.05 -11.51 -11.71
CA ILE A 260 -11.42 -12.79 -11.35
C ILE A 260 -12.29 -13.59 -10.37
N PHE A 261 -12.88 -12.92 -9.37
CA PHE A 261 -13.49 -13.59 -8.21
C PHE A 261 -15.03 -13.59 -8.18
N GLY A 262 -15.69 -12.79 -9.03
CA GLY A 262 -17.15 -12.67 -9.09
C GLY A 262 -17.69 -11.49 -8.31
#